data_AF-A0A4V1SHX8-F1
#
_entry.id   AF-A0A4V1SHX8-F1
#
_cell.length_a   1.000
_cell.length_b   1.000
_cell.length_c   1.000
_cell.angle_alpha   90.00
_cell.angle_beta   90.00
_cell.angle_gamma   90.00
#
_symmetry.space_group_name_H-M   'P 1'
#
loop_
_entity.id
_entity.type
_entity.pdbx_description
1 polymer ?
#
loop_
_entity_poly.entity_id
_entity_poly.type
_entity_poly.pdbx_seq_one_letter_code
_entity_poly.pdbx_strand_id
1 'polypeptide(L)'
;MTESLDRALPSTDNRCPTCQSPCHGFRNGSCLVIRCSSPSCHWEVATTFPVPILHDDTRYSIVIPALSDATPAMFIELNKKFTHGISVTRRLALRGELPPFEGSAHEVWHEAHRLRDGGIPFRIEPNYPFDLDVPETAFGPPDGPLTDDCAPPPESLNLAR
;
A
#
# COMPACT_ATOMS: atom_id res chain seq x y z
N MET A 1 -3.08 -5.42 20.15
CA MET A 1 -4.48 -5.02 19.98
C MET A 1 -4.59 -4.46 18.57
N THR A 2 -4.88 -5.34 17.63
CA THR A 2 -5.10 -5.03 16.21
C THR A 2 -6.49 -4.45 16.10
N GLU A 3 -6.59 -3.12 15.95
CA GLU A 3 -7.83 -2.53 15.45
C GLU A 3 -8.00 -3.02 14.01
N SER A 4 -8.84 -4.04 13.89
CA SER A 4 -9.34 -4.57 12.63
C SER A 4 -9.84 -3.38 11.82
N LEU A 5 -9.30 -3.21 10.61
CA LEU A 5 -9.83 -2.33 9.57
C LEU A 5 -11.17 -2.89 9.05
N ASP A 6 -12.09 -3.19 9.96
CA ASP A 6 -13.53 -3.36 9.77
C ASP A 6 -14.16 -1.99 9.52
N ARG A 7 -13.61 -1.23 8.56
CA ARG A 7 -14.35 -0.14 7.94
C ARG A 7 -15.45 -0.80 7.13
N ALA A 8 -16.58 -0.95 7.82
CA ALA A 8 -17.87 -1.45 7.39
C ALA A 8 -18.01 -1.56 5.87
N LEU A 9 -17.97 -2.81 5.37
CA LEU A 9 -18.76 -3.13 4.19
C LEU A 9 -20.19 -2.66 4.48
N PRO A 10 -20.87 -1.95 3.56
CA PRO A 10 -22.21 -1.45 3.79
C PRO A 10 -23.11 -2.56 4.35
N SER A 11 -23.80 -2.24 5.43
CA SER A 11 -24.48 -3.17 6.32
C SER A 11 -25.66 -3.90 5.66
N THR A 12 -25.72 -5.21 5.94
CA THR A 12 -26.92 -5.98 6.33
C THR A 12 -27.86 -6.62 5.31
N ASP A 13 -27.59 -6.64 4.01
CA ASP A 13 -28.34 -7.54 3.10
C ASP A 13 -27.52 -8.01 1.88
N ASN A 14 -26.29 -8.47 2.12
CA ASN A 14 -25.49 -9.13 1.07
C ASN A 14 -26.02 -10.55 0.85
N ARG A 15 -27.17 -10.66 0.18
CA ARG A 15 -27.72 -11.92 -0.30
C ARG A 15 -27.24 -12.19 -1.72
N CYS A 16 -26.98 -13.46 -2.00
CA CYS A 16 -26.63 -13.90 -3.33
C CYS A 16 -27.79 -13.59 -4.30
N PRO A 17 -27.57 -12.90 -5.41
CA PRO A 17 -28.63 -12.58 -6.37
C PRO A 17 -29.23 -13.85 -7.02
N THR A 18 -28.47 -14.94 -7.03
CA THR A 18 -28.89 -16.22 -7.63
C THR A 18 -29.75 -17.07 -6.70
N CYS A 19 -29.37 -17.20 -5.42
CA CYS A 19 -30.01 -18.16 -4.50
C CYS A 19 -30.44 -17.56 -3.16
N GLN A 20 -30.32 -16.24 -2.98
CA GLN A 20 -30.72 -15.49 -1.78
C GLN A 20 -30.04 -15.92 -0.47
N SER A 21 -29.06 -16.83 -0.55
CA SER A 21 -28.24 -17.25 0.57
C SER A 21 -27.31 -16.11 1.01
N PRO A 22 -26.87 -16.09 2.28
CA PRO A 22 -25.91 -15.09 2.75
C PRO A 22 -24.61 -15.12 1.93
N CYS A 23 -24.00 -13.96 1.72
CA CYS A 23 -22.66 -13.83 1.18
C CYS A 23 -21.67 -13.44 2.27
N HIS A 24 -20.40 -13.85 2.10
CA HIS A 24 -19.29 -13.44 2.94
C HIS A 24 -18.23 -12.72 2.10
N GLY A 25 -17.73 -11.60 2.63
CA GLY A 25 -16.63 -10.85 2.03
C GLY A 25 -15.29 -11.33 2.57
N PHE A 26 -14.28 -11.45 1.71
CA PHE A 26 -12.90 -11.70 2.10
C PHE A 26 -11.94 -10.97 1.15
N ARG A 27 -10.69 -10.78 1.57
CA ARG A 27 -9.64 -10.22 0.71
C ARG A 27 -8.87 -11.35 0.04
N ASN A 28 -8.64 -11.21 -1.27
CA ASN A 28 -7.73 -12.06 -2.03
C ASN A 28 -6.78 -11.15 -2.82
N GLY A 29 -5.53 -11.00 -2.37
CA GLY A 29 -4.61 -10.00 -2.91
C GLY A 29 -5.16 -8.58 -2.80
N SER A 30 -5.21 -7.87 -3.93
CA SER A 30 -5.79 -6.52 -4.07
C SER A 30 -7.30 -6.51 -4.37
N CYS A 31 -7.93 -7.69 -4.50
CA CYS A 31 -9.36 -7.82 -4.71
C CYS A 31 -10.09 -7.96 -3.37
N LEU A 32 -11.18 -7.21 -3.22
CA LEU A 32 -12.24 -7.57 -2.28
C LEU A 32 -13.17 -8.55 -3.00
N VAL A 33 -13.30 -9.76 -2.47
CA VAL A 33 -14.15 -10.80 -3.03
C VAL A 33 -15.38 -10.95 -2.15
N ILE A 34 -16.55 -11.01 -2.76
CA ILE A 34 -17.82 -11.36 -2.10
C ILE A 34 -18.27 -12.69 -2.69
N ARG A 35 -18.42 -13.71 -1.84
CA ARG A 35 -18.80 -15.07 -2.26
C ARG A 35 -20.08 -15.53 -1.57
N CYS A 36 -20.93 -16.24 -2.31
CA CYS A 36 -22.12 -16.90 -1.78
C CYS A 36 -21.74 -18.04 -0.82
N SER A 37 -22.42 -18.15 0.32
CA SER A 37 -22.16 -19.20 1.32
C SER A 37 -22.83 -20.55 1.00
N SER A 38 -23.74 -20.61 0.01
CA SER A 38 -24.37 -21.87 -0.39
C SER A 38 -23.41 -22.74 -1.21
N PRO A 39 -23.16 -24.01 -0.82
CA PRO A 39 -22.22 -24.89 -1.51
C PRO A 39 -22.64 -25.27 -2.93
N SER A 40 -23.93 -25.14 -3.26
CA SER A 40 -24.47 -25.38 -4.60
C SER A 40 -24.51 -24.13 -5.48
N CYS A 41 -24.13 -22.96 -4.95
CA CYS A 41 -24.15 -21.70 -5.68
C CYS A 41 -22.74 -21.10 -5.75
N HIS A 42 -22.14 -21.15 -6.94
CA HIS A 42 -20.79 -20.66 -7.21
C HIS A 42 -20.72 -19.17 -7.55
N TRP A 43 -21.75 -18.39 -7.18
CA TRP A 43 -21.74 -16.96 -7.44
C TRP A 43 -20.69 -16.27 -6.54
N GLU A 44 -19.81 -15.50 -7.18
CA GLU A 44 -18.87 -14.61 -6.53
C GLU A 44 -18.65 -13.36 -7.40
N VAL A 45 -18.27 -12.26 -6.76
CA VAL A 45 -17.84 -11.03 -7.42
C VAL A 45 -16.54 -10.56 -6.78
N ALA A 46 -15.55 -10.28 -7.61
CA ALA A 46 -14.31 -9.64 -7.19
C ALA A 46 -14.37 -8.18 -7.64
N THR A 47 -14.25 -7.26 -6.68
CA THR A 47 -14.00 -5.85 -6.99
C THR A 47 -12.53 -5.58 -6.75
N THR A 48 -11.82 -5.14 -7.78
CA THR A 48 -10.55 -4.44 -7.58
C THR A 48 -10.89 -3.16 -6.83
N PHE A 49 -10.50 -3.10 -5.55
CA PHE A 49 -10.56 -1.85 -4.82
C PHE A 49 -9.21 -1.19 -5.06
N PRO A 50 -9.11 -0.25 -6.01
CA PRO A 50 -7.83 0.38 -6.22
C PRO A 50 -7.50 1.18 -4.97
N VAL A 51 -6.31 0.95 -4.45
CA VAL A 51 -5.88 1.58 -3.21
C VAL A 51 -5.91 3.11 -3.43
N PRO A 52 -6.57 3.91 -2.57
CA PRO A 52 -6.71 5.35 -2.77
C PRO A 52 -5.39 6.08 -3.03
N ILE A 53 -4.30 5.63 -2.42
CA ILE A 53 -2.95 6.17 -2.61
C ILE A 53 -2.44 6.08 -4.07
N LEU A 54 -2.92 5.10 -4.84
CA LEU A 54 -2.53 4.91 -6.25
C LEU A 54 -3.31 5.82 -7.20
N HIS A 55 -4.41 6.40 -6.73
CA HIS A 55 -5.23 7.36 -7.49
C HIS A 55 -4.95 8.82 -7.14
N ASP A 56 -4.12 9.05 -6.13
CA ASP A 56 -3.75 10.38 -5.72
C ASP A 56 -2.74 10.97 -6.71
N ASP A 57 -3.13 12.06 -7.37
CA ASP A 57 -2.33 12.79 -8.33
C ASP A 57 -1.53 13.94 -7.69
N THR A 58 -1.64 14.11 -6.37
CA THR A 58 -0.90 15.16 -5.66
C THR A 58 0.58 14.80 -5.61
N ARG A 59 1.42 15.80 -5.92
CA ARG A 59 2.87 15.71 -5.76
C ARG A 59 3.24 16.08 -4.33
N TYR A 60 3.93 15.17 -3.65
CA TYR A 60 4.42 15.37 -2.29
C TYR A 60 5.93 15.46 -2.27
N SER A 61 6.44 16.11 -1.24
CA SER A 61 7.85 16.32 -0.96
C SER A 61 8.17 15.79 0.44
N ILE A 62 9.20 14.96 0.56
CA ILE A 62 9.80 14.60 1.84
C ILE A 62 10.92 15.56 2.15
N VAL A 63 10.79 16.28 3.25
CA VAL A 63 11.79 17.22 3.76
C VAL A 63 12.46 16.63 4.99
N ILE A 64 13.80 16.54 4.95
CA ILE A 64 14.61 16.04 6.04
C ILE A 64 15.19 17.25 6.78
N PRO A 65 14.83 17.49 8.06
CA PRO A 65 15.38 18.58 8.83
C PRO A 65 16.88 18.38 9.10
N ALA A 66 17.54 19.42 9.62
CA ALA A 66 18.93 19.31 10.07
C ALA A 66 19.07 18.22 11.15
N LEU A 67 20.03 17.32 10.96
CA LEU A 67 20.22 16.14 11.82
C LEU A 67 21.35 16.34 12.84
N SER A 68 21.13 17.14 13.89
CA SER A 68 22.14 17.44 14.92
C SER A 68 22.74 16.19 15.58
N ASP A 69 21.91 15.17 15.80
CA ASP A 69 22.25 13.94 16.54
C ASP A 69 22.27 12.70 15.64
N ALA A 70 22.58 12.87 14.35
CA ALA A 70 22.59 11.75 13.41
C ALA A 70 23.72 10.74 13.67
N THR A 71 23.36 9.47 13.54
CA THR A 71 24.31 8.35 13.61
C THR A 71 25.01 8.12 12.26
N PRO A 72 26.17 7.46 12.23
CA PRO A 72 26.80 7.02 10.99
C PRO A 72 25.88 6.19 10.08
N ALA A 73 25.01 5.36 10.67
CA ALA A 73 24.07 4.52 9.92
C ALA A 73 23.06 5.37 9.13
N MET A 74 22.55 6.46 9.71
CA MET A 74 21.65 7.39 9.02
C MET A 74 22.31 8.02 7.79
N PHE A 75 23.59 8.43 7.88
CA PHE A 75 24.29 8.99 6.73
C PHE A 75 24.52 7.97 5.62
N ILE A 76 24.79 6.71 5.97
CA ILE A 76 24.90 5.61 5.00
C ILE A 76 23.57 5.43 4.28
N GLU A 77 22.47 5.40 5.02
CA GLU A 77 21.13 5.24 4.47
C GLU A 77 20.72 6.40 3.56
N LEU A 78 21.02 7.64 3.95
CA LEU A 78 20.81 8.83 3.11
C LEU A 78 21.66 8.78 1.84
N ASN A 79 22.91 8.31 1.93
CA ASN A 79 23.83 8.30 0.79
C ASN A 79 23.41 7.31 -0.30
N LYS A 80 22.64 6.26 0.04
CA LYS A 80 22.04 5.35 -0.95
C LYS A 80 21.12 6.08 -1.93
N LYS A 81 20.48 7.17 -1.50
CA LYS A 81 19.55 7.97 -2.31
C LYS A 81 20.25 9.10 -3.07
N PHE A 82 21.03 9.92 -2.38
CA PHE A 82 21.52 11.18 -2.95
C PHE A 82 22.81 11.06 -3.76
N THR A 83 23.52 9.93 -3.70
CA THR A 83 24.74 9.61 -4.49
C THR A 83 25.88 10.67 -4.48
N HIS A 84 25.79 11.73 -3.67
CA HIS A 84 26.80 12.79 -3.54
C HIS A 84 28.10 12.34 -2.85
N GLY A 85 28.16 11.11 -2.37
CA GLY A 85 29.25 10.59 -1.54
C GLY A 85 29.04 10.91 -0.06
N ILE A 86 29.48 9.99 0.81
CA ILE A 86 29.12 9.98 2.24
C ILE A 86 29.49 11.28 2.97
N SER A 87 30.63 11.88 2.65
CA SER A 87 31.10 13.13 3.28
C SER A 87 30.25 14.34 2.90
N VAL A 88 29.79 14.41 1.65
CA VAL A 88 28.92 15.50 1.17
C VAL A 88 27.52 15.32 1.74
N THR A 89 26.98 14.10 1.68
CA THR A 89 25.69 13.75 2.26
C THR A 89 25.63 14.09 3.75
N ARG A 90 26.66 13.73 4.52
CA ARG A 90 26.78 14.10 5.95
C ARG A 90 26.74 15.61 6.15
N ARG A 91 27.53 16.37 5.38
CA ARG A 91 27.59 17.83 5.52
C ARG A 91 26.23 18.49 5.23
N LEU A 92 25.54 18.06 4.18
CA LEU A 92 24.22 18.59 3.81
C LEU A 92 23.16 18.22 4.86
N ALA A 93 23.17 16.96 5.32
CA ALA A 93 22.25 16.47 6.33
C ALA A 93 22.37 17.21 7.67
N LEU A 94 23.61 17.49 8.10
CA LEU A 94 23.88 18.27 9.32
C LEU A 94 23.37 19.71 9.24
N ARG A 95 23.24 20.26 8.03
CA ARG A 95 22.76 21.64 7.79
C ARG A 95 21.28 21.72 7.43
N GLY A 96 20.62 20.59 7.21
CA GLY A 96 19.25 20.57 6.67
C GLY A 96 19.18 21.08 5.23
N GLU A 97 20.27 20.92 4.47
CA GLU A 97 20.42 21.36 3.07
C GLU A 97 20.27 20.19 2.08
N LEU A 98 19.74 19.04 2.53
CA LEU A 98 19.43 17.95 1.61
C LEU A 98 18.29 18.37 0.68
N PRO A 99 18.40 18.10 -0.63
CA PRO A 99 17.29 18.37 -1.53
C PRO A 99 16.08 17.51 -1.13
N PRO A 100 14.85 18.04 -1.20
CA PRO A 100 13.67 17.26 -0.90
C PRO A 100 13.53 16.11 -1.90
N PHE A 101 12.97 14.99 -1.43
CA PHE A 101 12.53 13.94 -2.34
C PHE A 101 11.10 14.24 -2.78
N GLU A 102 10.87 14.35 -4.09
CA GLU A 102 9.54 14.61 -4.63
C GLU A 102 8.99 13.39 -5.37
N GLY A 103 7.72 13.05 -5.10
CA GLY A 103 7.08 11.87 -5.67
C GLY A 103 5.56 11.96 -5.68
N SER A 104 4.94 10.97 -6.32
CA SER A 104 3.53 10.60 -6.09
C SER A 104 3.32 10.14 -4.65
N ALA A 105 2.06 10.03 -4.22
CA ALA A 105 1.73 9.53 -2.88
C ALA A 105 2.37 8.16 -2.60
N HIS A 106 2.25 7.21 -3.54
CA HIS A 106 2.83 5.88 -3.40
C HIS A 106 4.36 5.92 -3.25
N GLU A 107 5.06 6.67 -4.09
CA GLU A 107 6.52 6.82 -4.01
C GLU A 107 6.97 7.45 -2.68
N VAL A 108 6.22 8.46 -2.20
CA VAL A 108 6.48 9.11 -0.91
C VAL A 108 6.21 8.17 0.26
N TRP A 109 5.18 7.33 0.20
CA TRP A 109 4.92 6.30 1.20
C TRP A 109 6.09 5.31 1.33
N HIS A 110 6.62 4.83 0.19
CA HIS A 110 7.79 3.94 0.15
C HIS A 110 9.03 4.59 0.74
N GLU A 111 9.33 5.81 0.31
CA GLU A 111 10.50 6.53 0.80
C GLU A 111 10.37 6.87 2.31
N ALA A 112 9.17 7.23 2.78
CA ALA A 112 8.88 7.47 4.19
C ALA A 112 9.12 6.22 5.05
N HIS A 113 8.74 5.03 4.57
CA HIS A 113 9.02 3.77 5.25
C HIS A 113 10.52 3.52 5.36
N ARG A 114 11.25 3.67 4.25
CA ARG A 114 12.72 3.52 4.22
C ARG A 114 13.40 4.45 5.22
N LEU A 115 12.99 5.72 5.28
CA LEU A 115 13.55 6.70 6.21
C LEU A 115 13.20 6.38 7.66
N ARG A 116 11.96 5.97 7.94
CA ARG A 116 11.51 5.54 9.27
C ARG A 116 12.30 4.33 9.77
N ASP A 117 12.48 3.32 8.93
CA ASP A 117 13.25 2.11 9.25
C ASP A 117 14.75 2.45 9.48
N GLY A 118 15.25 3.46 8.78
CA GLY A 118 16.58 4.04 9.00
C GLY A 118 16.70 4.94 10.24
N GLY A 119 15.61 5.18 10.98
CA GLY A 119 15.56 6.09 12.12
C GLY A 119 15.80 7.56 11.74
N ILE A 120 15.53 7.94 10.50
CA ILE A 120 15.75 9.30 9.98
C ILE A 120 14.46 10.12 10.17
N PRO A 121 14.49 11.24 10.90
CA PRO A 121 13.32 12.10 11.01
C PRO A 121 13.04 12.80 9.68
N PHE A 122 11.76 12.94 9.33
CA PHE A 122 11.30 13.62 8.13
C PHE A 122 9.94 14.27 8.35
N ARG A 123 9.53 15.12 7.40
CA ARG A 123 8.16 15.62 7.27
C ARG A 123 7.75 15.56 5.80
N ILE A 124 6.45 15.43 5.56
CA ILE A 124 5.89 15.38 4.20
C ILE A 124 5.10 16.67 3.96
N GLU A 125 5.32 17.30 2.81
CA GLU A 125 4.65 18.53 2.37
C GLU A 125 4.09 18.35 0.94
N PRO A 126 2.82 18.70 0.66
CA PRO A 126 1.79 19.19 1.58
C PRO A 126 1.35 18.10 2.58
N ASN A 127 0.37 18.42 3.44
CA ASN A 127 -0.13 17.47 4.44
C ASN A 127 -0.52 16.13 3.80
N TYR A 128 0.06 15.04 4.30
CA TYR A 128 -0.07 13.71 3.73
C TYR A 128 -1.27 12.98 4.34
N PRO A 129 -2.34 12.69 3.58
CA PRO A 129 -3.60 12.19 4.13
C PRO A 129 -3.61 10.68 4.37
N PHE A 130 -2.56 9.95 3.95
CA PHE A 130 -2.49 8.50 4.04
C PHE A 130 -1.75 8.05 5.30
N ASP A 131 -2.19 6.92 5.84
CA ASP A 131 -1.59 6.30 7.02
C ASP A 131 -0.24 5.66 6.64
N LEU A 132 0.81 6.07 7.34
CA LEU A 132 2.17 5.54 7.17
C LEU A 132 2.39 4.24 7.97
N ASP A 133 1.49 3.84 8.85
CA ASP A 133 1.63 2.62 9.65
C ASP A 133 1.00 1.38 8.99
N VAL A 134 0.31 1.57 7.86
CA VAL A 134 -0.22 0.48 7.05
C VAL A 134 0.95 -0.23 6.35
N PRO A 135 1.13 -1.56 6.51
CA PRO A 135 2.24 -2.29 5.89
C PRO A 135 2.08 -2.42 4.37
N GLU A 136 3.20 -2.56 3.65
CA GLU A 136 3.22 -2.70 2.17
C GLU A 136 2.31 -3.82 1.66
N THR A 137 2.22 -4.90 2.42
CA THR A 137 1.37 -6.06 2.10
C THR A 137 -0.11 -5.73 2.00
N ALA A 138 -0.55 -4.60 2.55
CA ALA A 138 -1.92 -4.11 2.40
C ALA A 138 -2.23 -3.58 0.99
N PHE A 139 -1.21 -3.27 0.20
CA PHE A 139 -1.34 -2.70 -1.15
C PHE A 139 -1.24 -3.73 -2.28
N GLY A 140 -0.84 -4.96 -1.96
CA GLY A 140 -0.56 -5.99 -2.96
C GLY A 140 0.81 -5.81 -3.63
N PRO A 141 1.33 -6.82 -4.33
CA PRO A 141 2.63 -6.73 -4.99
C PRO A 141 2.62 -5.66 -6.10
N PRO A 142 3.63 -4.77 -6.19
CA PRO A 142 3.67 -3.68 -7.17
C PRO A 142 3.87 -4.16 -8.61
N ASP A 143 4.53 -5.30 -8.80
CA ASP A 143 4.95 -5.82 -10.12
C ASP A 143 4.73 -7.34 -10.25
N GLY A 144 3.80 -7.91 -9.50
CA GLY A 144 3.26 -9.20 -9.92
C GLY A 144 2.67 -8.99 -11.33
N PRO A 145 2.72 -9.98 -12.24
CA PRO A 145 1.74 -9.98 -13.31
C PRO A 145 0.39 -9.69 -12.64
N LEU A 146 -0.50 -8.94 -13.30
CA LEU A 146 -1.92 -9.14 -13.06
C LEU A 146 -2.15 -10.61 -13.39
N THR A 147 -1.78 -11.50 -12.47
CA THR A 147 -2.28 -12.84 -12.46
C THR A 147 -3.76 -12.57 -12.40
N ASP A 148 -4.42 -13.08 -13.42
CA ASP A 148 -5.85 -13.31 -13.44
C ASP A 148 -6.24 -14.22 -12.25
N ASP A 149 -5.75 -13.96 -11.04
CA ASP A 149 -6.16 -14.58 -9.78
C ASP A 149 -7.51 -14.01 -9.32
N CYS A 150 -8.01 -12.99 -10.04
CA CYS A 150 -9.43 -12.61 -10.05
C CYS A 150 -10.14 -13.14 -11.30
N ALA A 151 -9.50 -14.00 -12.14
CA ALA A 151 -10.28 -14.80 -13.08
C ALA A 151 -11.11 -15.80 -12.28
N PRO A 152 -12.40 -15.96 -12.63
CA PRO A 152 -13.19 -17.03 -12.07
C PRO A 152 -12.45 -18.35 -12.27
N PRO A 153 -12.53 -19.30 -11.32
CA PRO A 153 -11.98 -20.63 -11.53
C PRO A 153 -12.46 -21.13 -12.91
N PRO A 154 -11.57 -21.75 -13.72
CA PRO A 154 -11.92 -22.18 -15.06
C PRO A 154 -13.23 -22.96 -14.96
N GLU A 155 -14.26 -22.52 -15.70
CA GLU A 155 -15.53 -23.23 -15.79
C GLU A 155 -15.19 -24.70 -15.94
N SER A 156 -15.57 -25.50 -14.95
CA SER A 156 -15.43 -26.95 -15.02
C SER A 156 -16.15 -27.35 -16.30
N LEU A 157 -15.34 -27.63 -17.32
CA LEU A 157 -15.75 -28.25 -18.57
C LEU A 157 -16.56 -29.47 -18.17
N ASN A 158 -17.88 -29.30 -18.14
CA ASN A 158 -18.83 -30.38 -18.08
C ASN A 158 -18.67 -31.11 -19.42
N LEU A 159 -17.67 -31.99 -19.48
CA LEU A 159 -17.58 -33.09 -20.41
C LEU A 159 -18.74 -34.04 -20.07
N ALA A 160 -19.93 -33.64 -20.50
CA ALA A 160 -21.07 -34.51 -20.63
C ALA A 160 -21.02 -35.12 -22.04
N ARG A 161 -20.38 -36.29 -22.16
CA ARG A 161 -20.93 -37.50 -22.78
C ARG A 161 -19.93 -38.64 -22.74
#